data_AF-A0A8S8ZB58-F1
#
_entry.id   AF-A0A8S8ZB58-F1
#
_cell.length_a   1.000
_cell.length_b   1.000
_cell.length_c   1.000
_cell.angle_alpha   90.00
_cell.angle_beta   90.00
_cell.angle_gamma   90.00
#
_symmetry.space_group_name_H-M   'P 1'
#
loop_
_entity.id
_entity.type
_entity.pdbx_description
1 polymer ?
#
loop_
_entity_poly.entity_id
_entity_poly.type
_entity_poly.pdbx_seq_one_letter_code
_entity_poly.pdbx_strand_id
1 'polypeptide(L)' 'MSELQLSSMDSRFTFEYLYTGVFLAALLETIFPPIPTMAVFPTAGFIASQNGLSVAEAVLLGIVGGLGASIGSTVIF' A
#
# COMPACT_ATOMS: atom_id res chain seq x y z
N MET A 1 -18.22 22.04 11.29
CA MET A 1 -17.81 20.87 10.51
C MET A 1 -18.79 19.75 10.83
N SER A 2 -19.47 19.19 9.82
CA SER A 2 -20.40 18.06 10.02
C SER A 2 -19.64 16.73 10.13
N GLU A 3 -20.22 15.74 10.81
CA GLU A 3 -19.60 14.42 11.06
C GLU A 3 -19.21 13.67 9.77
N LEU A 4 -19.93 13.94 8.66
CA LEU A 4 -19.61 13.42 7.33
C LEU A 4 -18.27 13.95 6.79
N GLN A 5 -17.93 15.21 7.06
CA GLN A 5 -16.62 15.76 6.67
C GLN A 5 -15.49 15.13 7.48
N LEU A 6 -15.72 14.83 8.76
CA LEU A 6 -14.71 14.20 9.63
C LEU A 6 -14.41 12.77 9.19
N SER A 7 -15.45 11.98 8.88
CA SER A 7 -15.30 10.62 8.37
C SER A 7 -14.59 10.58 7.02
N SER A 8 -14.96 11.46 6.07
CA SER A 8 -14.29 11.52 4.77
C SER A 8 -12.83 11.97 4.84
N MET A 9 -12.44 12.70 5.90
CA MET A 9 -11.07 13.17 6.09
C MET A 9 -10.16 12.06 6.62
N ASP A 10 -10.70 11.20 7.49
CA ASP A 10 -10.00 10.03 8.05
C ASP A 10 -9.72 8.96 6.99
N SER A 11 -10.70 8.70 6.11
CA SER A 11 -10.54 7.73 5.03
C SER A 11 -9.44 8.16 4.06
N ARG A 12 -9.43 9.44 3.63
CA ARG A 12 -8.38 9.97 2.71
C ARG A 12 -6.98 9.84 3.29
N PHE A 13 -6.80 10.15 4.58
CA PHE A 13 -5.53 9.96 5.27
C PHE A 13 -5.12 8.49 5.22
N THR A 14 -6.02 7.58 5.59
CA THR A 14 -5.73 6.14 5.60
C THR A 14 -5.36 5.62 4.20
N PHE A 15 -6.03 6.08 3.14
CA PHE A 15 -5.67 5.70 1.76
C PHE A 15 -4.28 6.19 1.37
N GLU A 16 -3.97 7.47 1.54
CA GLU A 16 -2.68 8.07 1.13
C GLU A 16 -1.48 7.40 1.84
N TYR A 17 -1.66 7.09 3.13
CA TYR A 17 -0.67 6.36 3.91
C TYR A 17 -0.60 4.87 3.54
N LEU A 18 -1.69 4.24 3.08
CA LEU A 18 -1.68 2.86 2.61
C LEU A 18 -0.91 2.72 1.28
N TYR A 19 -1.15 3.59 0.30
CA TYR A 19 -0.39 3.60 -0.96
C TYR A 19 1.11 3.81 -0.71
N THR A 20 1.45 4.82 0.11
CA THR A 20 2.84 5.11 0.48
C THR A 20 3.46 3.96 1.28
N GLY A 21 2.70 3.38 2.20
CA GLY A 21 3.14 2.25 3.03
C GLY A 21 3.45 1.01 2.20
N VAL A 22 2.59 0.67 1.23
CA VAL A 22 2.80 -0.46 0.31
C VAL A 22 4.02 -0.23 -0.58
N PHE A 23 4.18 0.98 -1.12
CA PHE A 23 5.36 1.35 -1.91
C PHE A 23 6.66 1.13 -1.12
N LEU A 24 6.72 1.69 0.10
CA LEU A 24 7.90 1.60 0.95
C LEU A 24 8.15 0.17 1.45
N ALA A 25 7.09 -0.57 1.81
CA ALA A 25 7.21 -1.94 2.26
C ALA A 25 7.73 -2.86 1.14
N ALA A 26 7.21 -2.70 -0.09
CA ALA A 26 7.67 -3.45 -1.26
C ALA A 26 9.11 -3.08 -1.67
N LEU A 27 9.48 -1.80 -1.55
CA LEU A 27 10.85 -1.35 -1.76
C LEU A 27 11.80 -1.97 -0.72
N LEU A 28 11.45 -1.90 0.57
CA LEU A 28 12.29 -2.38 1.66
C LEU A 28 12.42 -3.90 1.68
N GLU A 29 11.35 -4.65 1.42
CA GLU A 29 11.44 -6.12 1.33
C GLU A 29 12.26 -6.56 0.11
N THR A 30 12.25 -5.78 -0.97
CA THR A 30 13.12 -6.06 -2.12
C THR A 30 14.59 -5.80 -1.78
N ILE A 31 14.92 -4.69 -1.12
CA ILE A 31 16.30 -4.35 -0.71
C ILE A 31 16.80 -5.29 0.40
N PHE A 32 15.92 -5.62 1.34
CA PHE A 32 16.17 -6.51 2.48
C PHE A 32 15.22 -7.72 2.40
N PRO A 33 15.62 -8.77 1.66
CA PRO A 33 14.79 -9.95 1.44
C PRO A 33 14.45 -10.85 2.64
N PRO A 34 14.97 -10.70 3.90
CA PRO A 34 14.41 -11.49 5.00
C PRO A 34 12.92 -11.24 5.27
N ILE A 35 12.30 -10.20 4.68
CA ILE A 35 10.86 -9.94 4.77
C ILE A 35 10.13 -10.75 3.67
N PRO A 36 9.17 -11.63 4.01
CA PRO A 36 8.41 -12.36 3.01
C PRO A 36 7.39 -11.46 2.30
N THR A 37 7.38 -11.48 0.97
CA THR A 37 6.41 -10.77 0.12
C THR A 37 4.95 -11.13 0.43
N MET A 38 4.73 -12.36 0.92
CA MET A 38 3.44 -12.86 1.41
C MET A 38 2.93 -12.12 2.66
N ALA A 39 3.75 -11.30 3.32
CA ALA A 39 3.31 -10.42 4.39
C ALA A 39 2.85 -9.05 3.85
N VAL A 40 3.50 -8.49 2.83
CA VAL A 40 3.22 -7.12 2.36
C VAL A 40 1.92 -7.03 1.55
N PHE A 41 1.81 -7.77 0.45
CA PHE A 41 0.65 -7.63 -0.44
C PHE A 41 -0.66 -8.21 0.14
N PRO A 42 -0.67 -9.36 0.82
CA PRO A 42 -1.89 -9.88 1.44
C PRO A 42 -2.42 -8.98 2.58
N THR A 43 -1.53 -8.37 3.38
CA THR A 43 -1.96 -7.43 4.43
C THR A 43 -2.46 -6.13 3.83
N ALA A 44 -1.80 -5.61 2.79
CA ALA A 44 -2.26 -4.46 2.03
C ALA A 44 -3.66 -4.68 1.44
N GLY A 45 -3.89 -5.84 0.83
CA GLY A 45 -5.20 -6.23 0.30
C GLY A 45 -6.26 -6.40 1.39
N PHE A 46 -5.90 -6.98 2.54
CA PHE A 46 -6.80 -7.11 3.68
C PHE A 46 -7.20 -5.74 4.24
N ILE A 47 -6.24 -4.86 4.51
CA ILE A 47 -6.50 -3.50 4.98
C ILE A 47 -7.33 -2.74 3.95
N ALA A 48 -7.04 -2.94 2.66
CA ALA A 48 -7.79 -2.30 1.60
C ALA A 48 -9.26 -2.73 1.58
N SER A 49 -9.53 -4.03 1.73
CA SER A 49 -10.88 -4.57 1.85
C SER A 49 -11.61 -4.03 3.07
N GLN A 50 -10.92 -3.84 4.20
CA GLN A 50 -11.53 -3.32 5.44
C GLN A 50 -11.87 -1.83 5.35
N ASN A 51 -11.13 -1.06 4.55
CA ASN A 51 -11.36 0.37 4.32
C ASN A 51 -12.32 0.65 3.15
N GLY A 52 -12.88 -0.39 2.53
CA GLY A 52 -13.82 -0.25 1.42
C GLY A 52 -13.19 0.23 0.11
N LEU A 53 -11.88 -0.03 -0.10
CA LEU A 53 -11.28 0.20 -1.42
C LEU A 53 -12.05 -0.60 -2.48
N SER A 54 -12.36 0.07 -3.59
CA SER A 54 -12.85 -0.62 -4.78
C SER A 54 -11.75 -1.53 -5.37
N VAL A 55 -12.17 -2.50 -6.18
CA VAL A 55 -11.23 -3.39 -6.89
C VAL A 55 -10.24 -2.59 -7.74
N ALA A 56 -10.69 -1.49 -8.35
CA ALA A 56 -9.82 -0.61 -9.14
C ALA A 56 -8.73 0.05 -8.29
N GLU A 57 -9.08 0.55 -7.10
CA GLU A 57 -8.12 1.14 -6.17
C GLU A 57 -7.16 0.11 -5.60
N ALA A 58 -7.61 -1.12 -5.35
CA ALA A 58 -6.75 -2.24 -4.95
C ALA A 58 -5.76 -2.65 -6.06
N VAL A 59 -6.17 -2.60 -7.33
CA VAL A 59 -5.25 -2.80 -8.47
C VAL A 59 -4.20 -1.68 -8.53
N LEU A 60 -4.61 -0.42 -8.34
CA LEU A 60 -3.66 0.69 -8.24
C LEU A 60 -2.68 0.50 -7.08
N LEU A 61 -3.15 -0.02 -5.94
CA LEU A 61 -2.32 -0.33 -4.77
C LEU A 61 -1.23 -1.35 -5.14
N GLY A 62 -1.61 -2.40 -5.89
CA GLY A 62 -0.69 -3.40 -6.41
C GLY A 62 0.34 -2.83 -7.39
N ILE A 63 -0.08 -1.94 -8.29
CA ILE A 63 0.83 -1.24 -9.23
C ILE A 63 1.84 -0.39 -8.46
N VAL A 64 1.39 0.37 -7.46
CA VAL A 64 2.26 1.20 -6.62
C VAL A 64 3.27 0.35 -5.85
N GLY A 65 2.85 -0.78 -5.27
CA GLY A 65 3.78 -1.74 -4.65
C GLY A 65 4.80 -2.33 -5.65
N GLY A 66 4.34 -2.69 -6.86
CA GLY A 66 5.22 -3.19 -7.92
C GLY A 66 6.27 -2.17 -8.38
N LEU A 67 5.93 -0.87 -8.40
CA LEU A 67 6.90 0.20 -8.65
C LEU A 67 7.94 0.30 -7.54
N GLY A 68 7.52 0.21 -6.27
CA GLY A 68 8.44 0.19 -5.12
C GLY A 68 9.43 -0.96 -5.20
N ALA A 69 8.94 -2.17 -5.50
CA ALA A 69 9.80 -3.34 -5.72
C ALA A 69 10.74 -3.18 -6.92
N SER A 70 10.27 -2.61 -8.04
CA SER A 70 11.10 -2.38 -9.23
C SER A 70 12.27 -1.43 -8.94
N ILE A 71 12.01 -0.37 -8.17
CA ILE A 71 13.05 0.55 -7.71
C ILE A 71 14.00 -0.17 -6.74
N GLY A 72 13.47 -0.90 -5.76
CA GLY A 72 14.28 -1.67 -4.82
C GLY A 72 15.22 -2.66 -5.51
N SER A 73 14.73 -3.32 -6.57
CA SER A 73 15.52 -4.22 -7.43
C SER A 73 16.69 -3.50 -8.10
N THR A 74 16.47 -2.28 -8.61
CA THR A 74 17.52 -1.47 -9.24
C THR A 74 18.63 -1.06 -8.26
N VAL A 75 18.38 -1.08 -6.96
CA VAL A 75 19.38 -0.73 -5.93
C VAL A 75 20.30 -1.91 -5.60
N ILE A 76 19.81 -3.15 -5.75
CA ILE A 76 20.52 -4.37 -5.35
C ILE A 76 21.18 -5.13 -6.50
N PHE A 77 20.88 -4.77 -7.76
CA PHE A 77 21.46 -5.34 -8.99
C PHE A 77 22.34 -4.32 -9.71
#